data_AF-V4MR15-F1
#
_entry.id   AF-V4MR15-F1
#
_cell.length_a   1.000
_cell.length_b   1.000
_cell.length_c   1.000
_cell.angle_alpha   90.00
_cell.angle_beta   90.00
_cell.angle_gamma   90.00
#
_symmetry.space_group_name_H-M   'P 1'
#
loop_
_entity.id
_entity.type
_entity.pdbx_description
1 polymer ?
#
loop_
_entity_poly.entity_id
_entity_poly.type
_entity_poly.pdbx_seq_one_letter_code
_entity_poly.pdbx_strand_id
1 'polypeptide(L)'
;MSASIVIAYLMRTEKLSVKDALASLRQSSNVSPNQGFLKQLELFEKMNFKVDRSSPIFKRFRLKALGYIYSQDKKFDRLKLRADPEKSNSGGDTSTYQCKKCRRVVLLQEQVMNHTPGEADLEFSAMFANMNGDVQNKNHGGEQQQKQCTSVFVEPMSWMNGVEDGVSQGKLMCPNCNARLGSFDWSGSYCSYGSKIVPAFQFQLSRVDVLTVKDEAKKKFKKNKK
;
A
#
# COMPACT_ATOMS: atom_id res chain seq x y z
N MET A 1 -31.78 1.19 -5.07
CA MET A 1 -30.60 1.39 -4.19
C MET A 1 -29.86 0.05 -4.07
N SER A 2 -28.53 0.02 -4.18
CA SER A 2 -27.78 -1.25 -4.16
C SER A 2 -27.85 -1.93 -2.78
N ALA A 3 -28.07 -3.25 -2.73
CA ALA A 3 -28.12 -4.03 -1.49
C ALA A 3 -26.87 -3.83 -0.61
N SER A 4 -25.70 -3.69 -1.23
CA SER A 4 -24.43 -3.44 -0.53
C SER A 4 -24.40 -2.08 0.18
N ILE A 5 -25.05 -1.06 -0.38
CA ILE A 5 -25.14 0.27 0.23
C ILE A 5 -26.04 0.22 1.47
N VAL A 6 -27.18 -0.50 1.37
CA VAL A 6 -28.09 -0.70 2.50
C VAL A 6 -27.40 -1.47 3.62
N ILE A 7 -26.67 -2.54 3.30
CA ILE A 7 -25.90 -3.31 4.29
C ILE A 7 -24.85 -2.42 4.96
N ALA A 8 -24.06 -1.65 4.19
CA ALA A 8 -23.05 -0.74 4.76
C ALA A 8 -23.68 0.33 5.67
N TYR A 9 -24.87 0.81 5.31
CA TYR A 9 -25.63 1.75 6.14
C TYR A 9 -25.98 1.13 7.48
N LEU A 10 -26.63 -0.05 7.48
CA LEU A 10 -27.00 -0.79 8.70
C LEU A 10 -25.78 -1.08 9.59
N MET A 11 -24.69 -1.59 9.00
CA MET A 11 -23.43 -1.83 9.72
C MET A 11 -22.93 -0.57 10.42
N ARG A 12 -23.00 0.59 9.76
CA ARG A 12 -22.50 1.85 10.31
C ARG A 12 -23.40 2.40 11.42
N THR A 13 -24.71 2.39 11.22
CA THR A 13 -25.70 2.99 12.13
C THR A 13 -25.98 2.12 13.34
N GLU A 14 -26.08 0.80 13.14
CA GLU A 14 -26.46 -0.17 14.16
C GLU A 14 -25.28 -0.99 14.70
N LYS A 15 -24.06 -0.77 14.17
CA LYS A 15 -22.83 -1.50 14.57
C LYS A 15 -22.91 -3.01 14.38
N LEU A 16 -23.72 -3.42 13.41
CA LEU A 16 -23.87 -4.83 13.03
C LEU A 16 -22.65 -5.33 12.25
N SER A 17 -22.30 -6.61 12.45
CA SER A 17 -21.37 -7.30 11.57
C SER A 17 -21.94 -7.41 10.15
N VAL A 18 -21.09 -7.70 9.16
CA VAL A 18 -21.58 -8.00 7.79
C VAL A 18 -22.66 -9.07 7.79
N LYS A 19 -22.45 -10.13 8.60
CA LYS A 19 -23.35 -11.27 8.67
C LYS A 19 -24.72 -10.85 9.23
N ASP A 20 -24.72 -10.07 10.31
CA ASP A 20 -25.94 -9.65 10.98
C ASP A 20 -26.72 -8.63 10.13
N ALA A 21 -26.01 -7.67 9.51
CA ALA A 21 -26.63 -6.69 8.62
C ALA A 21 -27.24 -7.36 7.37
N LEU A 22 -26.56 -8.36 6.81
CA LEU A 22 -27.09 -9.15 5.68
C LEU A 22 -28.30 -9.99 6.11
N ALA A 23 -28.26 -10.61 7.30
CA ALA A 23 -29.37 -11.38 7.84
C ALA A 23 -30.61 -10.49 8.08
N SER A 24 -30.41 -9.29 8.63
CA SER A 24 -31.47 -8.31 8.84
C SER A 24 -32.12 -7.89 7.51
N LEU A 25 -31.33 -7.54 6.49
CA LEU A 25 -31.86 -7.18 5.18
C LEU A 25 -32.61 -8.34 4.49
N ARG A 26 -32.19 -9.58 4.75
CA ARG A 26 -32.85 -10.79 4.20
C ARG A 26 -34.23 -11.06 4.77
N GLN A 27 -34.58 -10.51 5.93
CA GLN A 27 -35.93 -10.64 6.49
C GLN A 27 -36.98 -9.90 5.65
N SER A 28 -36.57 -8.84 4.95
CA SER A 28 -37.47 -8.00 4.14
C SER A 28 -37.26 -8.16 2.63
N SER A 29 -36.14 -8.75 2.19
CA SER A 29 -35.81 -8.85 0.76
C SER A 29 -34.90 -10.03 0.45
N ASN A 30 -35.14 -10.75 -0.66
CA ASN A 30 -34.23 -11.83 -1.08
C ASN A 30 -33.02 -11.25 -1.81
N VAL A 31 -32.01 -10.81 -1.06
CA VAL A 31 -30.79 -10.18 -1.59
C VAL A 31 -29.54 -11.03 -1.37
N SER A 32 -28.67 -10.99 -2.39
CA SER A 32 -27.34 -11.61 -2.35
C SER A 32 -26.33 -10.70 -3.05
N PRO A 33 -25.60 -9.85 -2.30
CA PRO A 33 -24.52 -9.07 -2.89
C PRO A 33 -23.47 -9.97 -3.55
N ASN A 34 -22.83 -9.49 -4.62
CA ASN A 34 -21.73 -10.24 -5.20
C ASN A 34 -20.57 -10.37 -4.19
N GLN A 35 -19.74 -11.40 -4.37
CA GLN A 35 -18.63 -11.72 -3.46
C GLN A 35 -17.65 -10.55 -3.30
N GLY A 36 -17.40 -9.79 -4.37
CA GLY A 36 -16.53 -8.61 -4.32
C GLY A 36 -17.04 -7.55 -3.34
N PHE A 37 -18.35 -7.26 -3.36
CA PHE A 37 -18.96 -6.34 -2.41
C PHE A 37 -19.00 -6.90 -0.99
N LEU A 38 -19.23 -8.21 -0.80
CA LEU A 38 -19.14 -8.82 0.54
C LEU A 38 -17.74 -8.66 1.13
N LYS A 39 -16.68 -8.89 0.35
CA LYS A 39 -15.31 -8.65 0.78
C LYS A 39 -15.02 -7.17 1.10
N GLN A 40 -15.56 -6.24 0.32
CA GLN A 40 -15.46 -4.82 0.64
C GLN A 40 -16.16 -4.46 1.96
N LEU A 41 -17.31 -5.09 2.25
CA LEU A 41 -18.03 -4.90 3.51
C LEU A 41 -17.27 -5.53 4.69
N GLU A 42 -16.63 -6.69 4.52
CA GLU A 42 -15.75 -7.28 5.55
C GLU A 42 -14.58 -6.34 5.88
N LEU A 43 -13.98 -5.69 4.88
CA LEU A 43 -12.95 -4.67 5.11
C LEU A 43 -13.52 -3.44 5.82
N PHE A 44 -14.73 -3.03 5.48
CA PHE A 44 -15.42 -1.91 6.14
C PHE A 44 -15.69 -2.20 7.63
N GLU A 45 -16.08 -3.43 7.97
CA GLU A 45 -16.19 -3.92 9.35
C GLU A 45 -14.83 -3.90 10.06
N LYS A 46 -13.77 -4.46 9.46
CA LYS A 46 -12.40 -4.45 10.00
C LYS A 46 -11.86 -3.02 10.21
N MET A 47 -12.37 -2.03 9.48
CA MET A 47 -12.07 -0.61 9.65
C MET A 47 -13.06 0.13 10.57
N ASN A 48 -13.75 -0.59 11.47
CA ASN A 48 -14.70 -0.05 12.44
C ASN A 48 -15.83 0.77 11.80
N PHE A 49 -16.33 0.30 10.66
CA PHE A 49 -17.43 0.92 9.91
C PHE A 49 -17.09 2.35 9.46
N LYS A 50 -15.81 2.60 9.15
CA LYS A 50 -15.30 3.86 8.60
C LYS A 50 -14.30 3.56 7.48
N VAL A 51 -14.26 4.42 6.47
CA VAL A 51 -13.26 4.32 5.40
C VAL A 51 -12.12 5.28 5.72
N ASP A 52 -11.15 4.80 6.51
CA ASP A 52 -9.93 5.54 6.79
C ASP A 52 -8.87 5.25 5.71
N ARG A 53 -8.60 6.27 4.88
CA ARG A 53 -7.63 6.19 3.77
C ARG A 53 -6.16 6.18 4.21
N SER A 54 -5.91 6.44 5.49
CA SER A 54 -4.57 6.36 6.10
C SER A 54 -4.28 4.96 6.65
N SER A 55 -5.33 4.14 6.87
CA SER A 55 -5.20 2.81 7.44
C SER A 55 -4.37 1.86 6.57
N PRO A 56 -3.59 0.95 7.17
CA PRO A 56 -2.86 -0.09 6.43
C PRO A 56 -3.78 -0.98 5.57
N ILE A 57 -4.98 -1.30 6.10
CA ILE A 57 -5.99 -2.12 5.41
C ILE A 57 -6.41 -1.45 4.10
N PHE A 58 -6.75 -0.16 4.14
CA PHE A 58 -7.19 0.56 2.94
C PHE A 58 -6.06 0.73 1.91
N LYS A 59 -4.82 1.00 2.37
CA LYS A 59 -3.65 1.09 1.49
C LYS A 59 -3.41 -0.23 0.75
N ARG A 60 -3.49 -1.36 1.47
CA ARG A 60 -3.36 -2.71 0.89
C ARG A 60 -4.46 -2.98 -0.12
N PHE A 61 -5.71 -2.66 0.21
CA PHE A 61 -6.85 -2.76 -0.70
C PHE A 61 -6.64 -1.96 -1.97
N ARG A 62 -6.26 -0.69 -1.85
CA ARG A 62 -6.08 0.19 -2.99
C ARG A 62 -4.94 -0.28 -3.90
N LEU A 63 -3.81 -0.72 -3.32
CA LEU A 63 -2.70 -1.29 -4.07
C LEU A 63 -3.12 -2.53 -4.88
N LYS A 64 -3.87 -3.43 -4.26
CA LYS A 64 -4.36 -4.67 -4.90
C LYS A 64 -5.39 -4.39 -5.98
N ALA A 65 -6.34 -3.49 -5.72
CA ALA A 65 -7.31 -3.03 -6.70
C ALA A 65 -6.63 -2.39 -7.92
N LEU A 66 -5.56 -1.61 -7.70
CA LEU A 66 -4.74 -1.07 -8.78
C LEU A 66 -4.08 -2.17 -9.60
N GLY A 67 -3.51 -3.17 -8.93
CA GLY A 67 -2.95 -4.35 -9.58
C GLY A 67 -3.97 -5.10 -10.42
N TYR A 68 -5.20 -5.26 -9.92
CA TYR A 68 -6.27 -5.95 -10.64
C TYR A 68 -6.67 -5.21 -11.92
N ILE A 69 -6.82 -3.88 -11.84
CA ILE A 69 -7.10 -3.06 -13.03
C ILE A 69 -5.97 -3.25 -14.06
N TYR A 70 -4.72 -3.20 -13.60
CA TYR A 70 -3.56 -3.43 -14.45
C TYR A 70 -3.53 -4.85 -15.04
N SER A 71 -3.94 -5.90 -14.32
CA SER A 71 -3.89 -7.26 -14.87
C SER A 71 -4.86 -7.48 -16.03
N GLN A 72 -6.02 -6.81 -16.02
CA GLN A 72 -7.04 -6.93 -17.05
C GLN A 72 -6.57 -6.31 -18.37
N ASP A 73 -6.21 -5.02 -18.31
CA ASP A 73 -6.00 -4.24 -19.55
C ASP A 73 -4.55 -3.81 -19.74
N LYS A 74 -3.64 -4.16 -18.83
CA LYS A 74 -2.27 -3.61 -18.73
C LYS A 74 -2.26 -2.07 -18.66
N LYS A 75 -3.34 -1.50 -18.14
CA LYS A 75 -3.53 -0.07 -17.97
C LYS A 75 -3.81 0.25 -16.53
N PHE A 76 -3.46 1.46 -16.10
CA PHE A 76 -3.86 1.92 -14.79
C PHE A 76 -4.20 3.41 -14.80
N ASP A 77 -5.08 3.81 -13.90
CA ASP A 77 -5.50 5.19 -13.78
C ASP A 77 -4.46 5.99 -12.99
N ARG A 78 -3.73 6.88 -13.67
CA ARG A 78 -2.73 7.77 -13.06
C ARG A 78 -3.33 8.71 -12.01
N LEU A 79 -4.63 9.00 -12.07
CA LEU A 79 -5.32 9.84 -11.09
C LEU A 79 -5.46 9.13 -9.73
N LYS A 80 -5.31 7.79 -9.69
CA LYS A 80 -5.35 7.01 -8.44
C LYS A 80 -4.00 6.94 -7.72
N LEU A 81 -2.93 7.47 -8.33
CA LEU A 81 -1.60 7.51 -7.73
C LEU A 81 -1.55 8.44 -6.52
N ARG A 82 -0.64 8.14 -5.58
CA ARG A 82 -0.30 9.09 -4.52
C ARG A 82 0.38 10.32 -5.12
N ALA A 83 0.14 11.49 -4.53
CA ALA A 83 0.85 12.70 -4.90
C ALA A 83 2.36 12.60 -4.58
N ASP A 84 3.14 13.43 -5.29
CA ASP A 84 4.56 13.62 -5.03
C ASP A 84 4.78 14.25 -3.64
N PRO A 85 5.55 13.61 -2.75
CA PRO A 85 5.71 14.08 -1.38
C PRO A 85 6.39 15.45 -1.27
N GLU A 86 7.15 15.88 -2.28
CA GLU A 86 7.76 17.23 -2.30
C GLU A 86 6.75 18.32 -2.73
N LYS A 87 5.63 17.92 -3.33
CA LYS A 87 4.53 18.83 -3.73
C LYS A 87 3.37 18.85 -2.72
N SER A 88 3.32 17.89 -1.81
CA SER A 88 2.35 17.89 -0.71
C SER A 88 2.82 18.83 0.40
N ASN A 89 2.03 19.85 0.72
CA ASN A 89 2.23 20.74 1.88
C ASN A 89 1.95 20.01 3.22
N SER A 90 2.61 18.88 3.46
CA SER A 90 2.57 18.18 4.75
C SER A 90 3.63 18.80 5.65
N GLY A 91 3.20 19.68 6.55
CA GLY A 91 4.06 20.32 7.55
C GLY A 91 4.67 19.31 8.52
N GLY A 92 6.01 19.29 8.57
CA GLY A 92 6.86 19.19 9.77
C GLY A 92 6.95 17.89 10.59
N ASP A 93 5.89 17.09 10.71
CA ASP A 93 5.79 16.15 11.86
C ASP A 93 5.87 14.65 11.50
N THR A 94 6.17 14.30 10.24
CA THR A 94 6.36 12.90 9.84
C THR A 94 7.80 12.64 9.37
N SER A 95 8.37 11.49 9.75
CA SER A 95 9.66 11.05 9.21
C SER A 95 9.64 10.97 7.68
N THR A 96 10.70 11.43 7.05
CA THR A 96 10.82 11.47 5.57
C THR A 96 11.93 10.55 5.07
N TYR A 97 11.76 10.06 3.86
CA TYR A 97 12.76 9.30 3.13
C TYR A 97 13.30 10.16 1.99
N GLN A 98 14.61 10.36 1.98
CA GLN A 98 15.30 11.21 1.03
C GLN A 98 16.24 10.40 0.14
N CYS A 99 16.37 10.79 -1.12
CA CYS A 99 17.39 10.22 -2.00
C CYS A 99 18.79 10.45 -1.40
N LYS A 100 19.60 9.39 -1.25
CA LYS A 100 20.98 9.53 -0.72
C LYS A 100 21.87 10.44 -1.56
N LYS A 101 21.65 10.48 -2.88
CA LYS A 101 22.48 11.24 -3.82
C LYS A 101 22.18 12.75 -3.81
N CYS A 102 20.89 13.14 -3.81
CA CYS A 102 20.51 14.55 -3.97
C CYS A 102 19.59 15.10 -2.87
N ARG A 103 19.29 14.30 -1.84
CA ARG A 103 18.47 14.69 -0.68
C ARG A 103 17.01 15.06 -0.96
N ARG A 104 16.56 14.96 -2.22
CA ARG A 104 15.13 15.08 -2.58
C ARG A 104 14.29 14.11 -1.74
N VAL A 105 13.19 14.61 -1.17
CA VAL A 105 12.17 13.78 -0.51
C VAL A 105 11.46 12.92 -1.55
N VAL A 106 11.42 11.61 -1.32
CA VAL A 106 10.84 10.63 -2.26
C VAL A 106 9.71 9.83 -1.65
N LEU A 107 9.56 9.84 -0.32
CA LEU A 107 8.53 9.10 0.40
C LEU A 107 8.35 9.68 1.82
N LEU A 108 7.11 9.70 2.32
CA LEU A 108 6.78 10.00 3.72
C LEU A 108 6.51 8.71 4.51
N GLN A 109 6.78 8.69 5.82
CA GLN A 109 6.51 7.51 6.66
C GLN A 109 5.06 7.06 6.61
N GLU A 110 4.11 8.00 6.56
CA GLU A 110 2.68 7.72 6.44
C GLU A 110 2.29 7.03 5.11
N GLN A 111 3.14 7.04 4.10
CA GLN A 111 2.93 6.37 2.82
C GLN A 111 3.55 4.97 2.78
N VAL A 112 4.31 4.59 3.82
CA VAL A 112 4.89 3.25 3.96
C VAL A 112 3.79 2.24 4.24
N MET A 113 3.85 1.10 3.54
CA MET A 113 3.07 -0.08 3.85
C MET A 113 3.90 -1.01 4.73
N ASN A 114 3.50 -1.11 6.00
CA ASN A 114 4.09 -2.05 6.93
C ASN A 114 3.71 -3.47 6.51
N HIS A 115 4.64 -4.41 6.74
CA HIS A 115 4.42 -5.83 6.56
C HIS A 115 5.18 -6.59 7.65
N THR A 116 4.67 -7.74 8.07
CA THR A 116 5.34 -8.61 9.04
C THR A 116 6.10 -9.73 8.33
N PRO A 117 7.18 -10.28 8.93
CA PRO A 117 7.92 -11.41 8.36
C PRO A 117 7.01 -12.59 8.01
N GLY A 118 7.20 -13.19 6.85
CA GLY A 118 6.39 -14.33 6.38
C GLY A 118 4.93 -14.00 6.04
N GLU A 119 4.52 -12.73 6.09
CA GLU A 119 3.16 -12.32 5.74
C GLU A 119 2.85 -12.65 4.27
N ALA A 120 1.99 -13.64 4.09
CA ALA A 120 1.26 -13.87 2.86
C ALA A 120 -0.19 -13.46 3.13
N ASP A 121 -0.65 -12.42 2.45
CA ASP A 121 -2.02 -11.96 2.58
C ASP A 121 -2.95 -12.90 1.79
N LEU A 122 -3.18 -14.10 2.33
CA LEU A 122 -3.87 -15.21 1.66
C LEU A 122 -5.33 -14.87 1.35
N GLU A 123 -6.06 -14.25 2.29
CA GLU A 123 -7.46 -13.82 2.09
C GLU A 123 -7.57 -12.80 0.96
N PHE A 124 -6.67 -11.82 0.94
CA PHE A 124 -6.66 -10.78 -0.08
C PHE A 124 -6.13 -11.29 -1.42
N SER A 125 -5.17 -12.21 -1.39
CA SER A 125 -4.67 -12.87 -2.59
C SER A 125 -5.75 -13.73 -3.23
N ALA A 126 -6.63 -14.36 -2.45
CA ALA A 126 -7.76 -15.12 -2.97
C ALA A 126 -8.78 -14.20 -3.69
N MET A 127 -9.01 -12.98 -3.18
CA MET A 127 -9.88 -11.99 -3.83
C MET A 127 -9.40 -11.58 -5.23
N PHE A 128 -8.10 -11.73 -5.50
CA PHE A 128 -7.45 -11.40 -6.78
C PHE A 128 -6.64 -12.60 -7.33
N ALA A 129 -7.08 -13.83 -7.08
CA ALA A 129 -6.31 -15.04 -7.38
C ALA A 129 -5.92 -15.18 -8.87
N ASN A 130 -6.79 -14.69 -9.77
CA ASN A 130 -6.60 -14.74 -11.22
C ASN A 130 -5.57 -13.72 -11.75
N MET A 131 -4.90 -12.98 -10.87
CA MET A 131 -4.08 -11.82 -11.22
C MET A 131 -2.59 -12.14 -11.39
N ASN A 132 -2.10 -13.27 -10.84
CA ASN A 132 -0.68 -13.49 -10.61
C ASN A 132 -0.10 -14.60 -11.49
N GLY A 133 1.04 -14.33 -12.13
CA GLY A 133 1.98 -15.38 -12.50
C GLY A 133 2.72 -15.90 -11.26
N ASP A 134 3.33 -17.08 -11.37
CA ASP A 134 4.13 -17.67 -10.28
C ASP A 134 5.36 -16.80 -9.98
N VAL A 135 5.25 -15.94 -8.97
CA VAL A 135 6.44 -15.32 -8.37
C VAL A 135 7.09 -16.38 -7.49
N GLN A 136 8.22 -16.93 -7.94
CA GLN A 136 8.98 -17.88 -7.15
C GLN A 136 9.62 -17.20 -5.94
N ASN A 137 9.44 -17.79 -4.76
CA ASN A 137 10.16 -17.37 -3.56
C ASN A 137 11.62 -17.81 -3.69
N LYS A 138 12.52 -16.87 -4.01
CA LYS A 138 13.96 -17.12 -4.07
C LYS A 138 14.63 -17.17 -2.69
N ASN A 139 13.87 -16.90 -1.62
CA ASN A 139 14.39 -17.01 -0.26
C ASN A 139 14.34 -18.49 0.15
N HIS A 140 15.45 -19.19 -0.05
CA HIS A 140 15.66 -20.52 0.51
C HIS A 140 15.56 -20.45 2.05
N GLY A 141 14.77 -21.35 2.63
CA GLY A 141 14.39 -21.37 4.05
C GLY A 141 15.56 -21.47 5.02
N GLY A 142 16.18 -20.34 5.33
CA GLY A 142 17.03 -20.15 6.50
C GLY A 142 16.20 -19.62 7.67
N GLU A 143 16.56 -20.05 8.88
CA GLU A 143 15.94 -19.65 10.15
C GLU A 143 15.60 -18.15 10.20
N GLN A 144 14.37 -17.87 10.67
CA GLN A 144 13.81 -16.54 10.86
C GLN A 144 14.57 -15.75 11.93
N GLN A 145 15.79 -15.31 11.63
CA GLN A 145 16.48 -14.32 12.44
C GLN A 145 15.82 -12.96 12.23
N GLN A 146 15.57 -12.27 13.35
CA GLN A 146 14.98 -10.94 13.51
C GLN A 146 15.77 -9.82 12.79
N LYS A 147 15.98 -9.94 11.47
CA LYS A 147 16.60 -8.89 10.67
C LYS A 147 15.53 -7.85 10.30
N GLN A 148 15.91 -6.58 10.14
CA GLN A 148 15.02 -5.46 9.76
C GLN A 148 14.94 -5.26 8.24
N CYS A 149 13.75 -5.02 7.67
CA CYS A 149 13.54 -5.27 6.23
C CYS A 149 14.38 -4.31 5.42
N THR A 150 15.11 -4.81 4.43
CA THR A 150 15.97 -3.95 3.59
C THR A 150 15.16 -3.13 2.59
N SER A 151 13.87 -3.43 2.47
CA SER A 151 12.96 -2.87 1.47
C SER A 151 11.76 -2.19 2.13
N VAL A 152 11.37 -1.05 1.55
CA VAL A 152 10.18 -0.30 1.94
C VAL A 152 9.18 -0.37 0.80
N PHE A 153 7.98 -0.87 1.08
CA PHE A 153 6.91 -1.00 0.09
C PHE A 153 5.93 0.16 0.21
N VAL A 154 5.46 0.64 -0.93
CA VAL A 154 4.58 1.81 -1.01
C VAL A 154 3.51 1.63 -2.06
N GLU A 155 2.51 2.51 -2.02
CA GLU A 155 1.59 2.70 -3.14
C GLU A 155 2.28 3.56 -4.21
N PRO A 156 2.03 3.33 -5.51
CA PRO A 156 2.71 4.09 -6.56
C PRO A 156 2.33 5.57 -6.51
N MET A 157 3.32 6.41 -6.80
CA MET A 157 3.24 7.87 -6.72
C MET A 157 3.37 8.52 -8.09
N SER A 158 2.83 9.73 -8.23
CA SER A 158 2.78 10.48 -9.49
C SER A 158 4.16 10.80 -10.08
N TRP A 159 5.22 10.85 -9.27
CA TRP A 159 6.59 11.09 -9.75
C TRP A 159 7.28 9.83 -10.29
N MET A 160 6.72 8.62 -10.07
CA MET A 160 7.29 7.35 -10.53
C MET A 160 7.10 7.18 -12.03
N ASN A 161 7.80 7.98 -12.82
CA ASN A 161 7.55 8.13 -14.25
C ASN A 161 7.73 6.84 -15.05
N GLY A 162 8.60 5.92 -14.61
CA GLY A 162 8.80 4.63 -15.28
C GLY A 162 7.66 3.61 -15.10
N VAL A 163 6.60 3.95 -14.35
CA VAL A 163 5.38 3.14 -14.22
C VAL A 163 4.40 3.65 -15.29
N GLU A 164 4.25 2.86 -16.36
CA GLU A 164 3.48 3.20 -17.56
C GLU A 164 2.61 2.02 -17.99
N ASP A 165 1.63 2.29 -18.86
CA ASP A 165 0.77 1.25 -19.43
C ASP A 165 1.62 0.24 -20.22
N GLY A 166 1.28 -1.04 -20.11
CA GLY A 166 2.01 -2.14 -20.75
C GLY A 166 3.32 -2.55 -20.07
N VAL A 167 3.89 -1.73 -19.19
CA VAL A 167 5.18 -2.02 -18.52
C VAL A 167 4.97 -2.82 -17.23
N SER A 168 5.25 -4.13 -17.29
CA SER A 168 5.01 -5.08 -16.18
C SER A 168 6.00 -5.00 -15.00
N GLN A 169 7.22 -4.52 -15.24
CA GLN A 169 8.26 -4.37 -14.22
C GLN A 169 9.29 -3.32 -14.65
N GLY A 170 9.99 -2.72 -13.68
CA GLY A 170 10.98 -1.70 -13.99
C GLY A 170 11.74 -1.15 -12.78
N LYS A 171 12.56 -0.13 -13.04
CA LYS A 171 13.37 0.56 -12.01
C LYS A 171 12.64 1.82 -11.55
N LEU A 172 12.73 2.10 -10.24
CA LEU A 172 12.29 3.39 -9.70
C LEU A 172 13.49 4.34 -9.62
N MET A 173 13.42 5.43 -10.38
CA MET A 173 14.51 6.41 -10.54
C MET A 173 14.15 7.72 -9.84
N CYS A 174 15.11 8.32 -9.13
CA CYS A 174 14.90 9.61 -8.48
C CYS A 174 14.57 10.68 -9.53
N PRO A 175 13.48 11.45 -9.37
CA PRO A 175 13.05 12.40 -10.39
C PRO A 175 13.97 13.63 -10.50
N ASN A 176 14.84 13.86 -9.51
CA ASN A 176 15.80 14.97 -9.52
C ASN A 176 17.17 14.58 -10.09
N CYS A 177 17.76 13.45 -9.67
CA CYS A 177 19.15 13.09 -10.01
C CYS A 177 19.32 11.78 -10.79
N ASN A 178 18.20 11.15 -11.17
CA ASN A 178 18.13 9.87 -11.87
C ASN A 178 18.89 8.72 -11.19
N ALA A 179 19.17 8.81 -9.89
CA ALA A 179 19.73 7.68 -9.13
C ALA A 179 18.66 6.60 -8.95
N ARG A 180 19.05 5.32 -9.07
CA ARG A 180 18.14 4.20 -8.78
C ARG A 180 17.81 4.14 -7.29
N LEU A 181 16.52 4.22 -6.96
CA LEU A 181 15.99 4.15 -5.60
C LEU A 181 15.42 2.76 -5.28
N GLY A 182 14.98 2.02 -6.31
CA GLY A 182 14.37 0.71 -6.14
C GLY A 182 13.86 0.10 -7.44
N SER A 183 12.72 -0.58 -7.36
CA SER A 183 12.07 -1.24 -8.51
C SER A 183 10.57 -1.39 -8.28
N PHE A 184 9.85 -1.68 -9.36
CA PHE A 184 8.47 -2.12 -9.29
C PHE A 184 8.27 -3.40 -10.11
N ASP A 185 7.28 -4.19 -9.71
CA ASP A 185 6.82 -5.39 -10.39
C ASP A 185 5.32 -5.57 -10.12
N TRP A 186 4.52 -5.58 -11.19
CA TRP A 186 3.07 -5.74 -11.09
C TRP A 186 2.65 -7.16 -10.67
N SER A 187 3.47 -8.17 -10.94
CA SER A 187 3.29 -9.54 -10.44
C SER A 187 3.69 -9.69 -8.97
N GLY A 188 4.43 -8.70 -8.45
CA GLY A 188 4.83 -8.57 -7.07
C GLY A 188 6.25 -9.03 -6.77
N SER A 189 6.63 -8.97 -5.51
CA SER A 189 7.98 -9.29 -5.06
C SER A 189 7.99 -9.79 -3.62
N TYR A 190 9.01 -10.57 -3.29
CA TYR A 190 9.29 -11.00 -1.92
C TYR A 190 10.23 -10.01 -1.25
N CYS A 191 9.93 -9.65 -0.01
CA CYS A 191 10.88 -8.93 0.82
C CYS A 191 12.01 -9.86 1.31
N SER A 192 13.02 -9.30 1.96
CA SER A 192 14.13 -10.07 2.54
C SER A 192 13.72 -11.07 3.63
N TYR A 193 12.46 -11.01 4.12
CA TYR A 193 11.90 -11.92 5.14
C TYR A 193 10.79 -12.83 4.63
N GLY A 194 10.66 -12.96 3.31
CA GLY A 194 9.71 -13.90 2.72
C GLY A 194 8.26 -13.41 2.66
N SER A 195 7.96 -12.18 3.08
CA SER A 195 6.64 -11.60 2.88
C SER A 195 6.43 -11.25 1.41
N LYS A 196 5.27 -11.64 0.85
CA LYS A 196 4.94 -11.38 -0.57
C LYS A 196 4.07 -10.13 -0.68
N ILE A 197 4.52 -9.17 -1.48
CA ILE A 197 3.79 -7.93 -1.75
C ILE A 197 3.43 -7.92 -3.24
N VAL A 198 2.13 -7.75 -3.55
CA VAL A 198 1.64 -7.74 -4.94
C VAL A 198 0.56 -6.67 -5.10
N PRO A 199 0.63 -5.81 -6.13
CA PRO A 199 1.85 -5.47 -6.87
C PRO A 199 2.93 -4.90 -5.92
N ALA A 200 4.20 -4.93 -6.32
CA ALA A 200 5.31 -4.46 -5.51
C ALA A 200 5.89 -3.17 -6.07
N PHE A 201 5.86 -2.09 -5.29
CA PHE A 201 6.63 -0.87 -5.54
C PHE A 201 7.56 -0.68 -4.35
N GLN A 202 8.85 -0.95 -4.54
CA GLN A 202 9.80 -1.08 -3.46
C GLN A 202 10.96 -0.08 -3.57
N PHE A 203 11.31 0.53 -2.45
CA PHE A 203 12.52 1.30 -2.24
C PHE A 203 13.54 0.45 -1.49
N GLN A 204 14.80 0.56 -1.87
CA GLN A 204 15.90 -0.06 -1.13
C GLN A 204 16.39 0.92 -0.06
N LEU A 205 16.38 0.52 1.22
CA LEU A 205 16.88 1.35 2.33
C LEU A 205 18.36 1.73 2.13
N SER A 206 19.13 0.93 1.40
CA SER A 206 20.51 1.27 1.04
C SER A 206 20.63 2.50 0.13
N ARG A 207 19.55 2.94 -0.52
CA ARG A 207 19.50 4.05 -1.50
C ARG A 207 18.80 5.31 -0.99
N VAL A 208 18.19 5.25 0.20
CA VAL A 208 17.47 6.37 0.83
C VAL A 208 17.95 6.62 2.25
N ASP A 209 17.95 7.88 2.68
CA ASP A 209 18.18 8.27 4.07
C ASP A 209 16.85 8.54 4.76
N VAL A 210 16.71 8.05 6.00
CA VAL A 210 15.52 8.31 6.83
C VAL A 210 15.83 9.47 7.75
N LEU A 211 15.07 10.55 7.64
CA LEU A 211 15.13 11.68 8.56
C LEU A 211 13.93 11.63 9.49
N THR A 212 14.18 11.52 10.79
CA THR A 212 13.12 11.56 11.80
C THR A 212 12.95 12.99 12.32
N VAL A 213 11.73 13.34 12.72
CA VAL A 213 11.40 14.66 13.30
C VAL A 213 12.29 15.01 14.51
N LYS A 214 12.70 13.99 15.28
CA LYS A 214 13.61 14.16 16.42
C LYS A 214 15.01 14.63 16.01
N ASP A 215 15.47 14.28 14.81
CA ASP A 215 16.80 14.67 14.31
C ASP A 215 16.81 16.10 13.77
N GLU A 216 15.68 16.60 13.26
CA GLU A 216 15.54 17.98 12.81
C GLU A 216 15.51 18.97 13.99
N ALA A 217 14.82 18.63 15.08
CA ALA A 217 14.82 19.43 16.31
C ALA A 217 16.23 19.59 16.90
N LYS A 218 17.04 18.53 16.90
CA LYS A 218 18.44 18.56 17.35
C LYS A 218 19.34 19.42 16.44
N LYS A 219 19.11 19.40 15.12
CA LYS A 219 19.85 20.25 14.17
C LYS A 219 19.50 21.73 14.33
N LYS A 220 18.22 22.09 14.52
CA LYS A 220 17.79 23.47 14.80
C LYS A 220 18.39 23.98 16.11
N PHE A 221 18.42 23.15 17.15
CA PHE A 221 19.02 23.51 18.44
C PHE A 221 20.53 23.75 18.37
N LYS A 222 21.26 22.99 17.54
CA LYS A 222 22.70 23.21 17.30
C LYS A 222 22.99 24.44 16.42
N LYS A 223 22.07 24.82 15.54
CA LYS A 223 22.23 25.98 14.65
C LYS A 223 21.95 27.31 15.36
N ASN A 224 21.11 27.31 16.39
CA ASN A 224 20.83 28.47 17.25
C ASN A 224 21.86 28.68 18.38
N LYS A 225 22.87 27.81 18.48
CA LYS A 225 23.96 27.88 19.47
C LYS A 225 25.32 28.28 18.88
N LYS A 226 25.35 28.62 17.58
CA LYS A 226 26.49 29.24 16.89
C LYS A 226 26.07 30.62 16.43
#